data_AF-A0A7W6BGI4-F1
#
_entry.id   AF-A0A7W6BGI4-F1
#
_cell.length_a   1.000
_cell.length_b   1.000
_cell.length_c   1.000
_cell.angle_alpha   90.00
_cell.angle_beta   90.00
_cell.angle_gamma   90.00
#
_symmetry.space_group_name_H-M   'P 1'
#
loop_
_entity.id
_entity.type
_entity.pdbx_description
1 polymer ?
#
loop_
_entity_poly.entity_id
_entity_poly.type
_entity_poly.pdbx_seq_one_letter_code
_entity_poly.pdbx_strand_id
1 'polypeptide(L)' 'MSGELELEFNPQGTLAERMRAGGAGIPAFYTSTGVGTVIADGKEHKEFDGRTFILERAIVADVSIVKAVP' A
#
# COMPACT_ATOMS: atom_id res chain seq x y z
N MET A 1 17.46 -4.98 20.13
CA MET A 1 17.50 -5.03 18.66
C MET A 1 17.94 -3.64 18.20
N SER A 2 19.14 -3.52 17.63
CA SER A 2 19.66 -2.23 17.17
C SER A 2 18.76 -1.71 16.06
N GLY A 3 18.33 -0.45 16.15
CA GLY A 3 17.43 0.21 15.19
C GLY A 3 18.09 0.50 13.85
N GLU A 4 18.78 -0.48 13.27
CA GLU A 4 19.49 -0.37 11.99
C GLU A 4 18.57 -0.56 10.79
N LEU A 5 17.35 -1.09 10.99
CA LEU A 5 16.38 -1.33 9.93
C LEU A 5 14.94 -1.07 10.40
N GLU A 6 14.23 -0.21 9.68
CA GLU A 6 12.79 -0.02 9.82
C GLU A 6 12.05 -0.99 8.90
N LEU A 7 11.05 -1.68 9.44
CA LEU A 7 10.24 -2.67 8.71
C LEU A 7 8.77 -2.24 8.71
N GLU A 8 8.21 -2.08 7.52
CA GLU A 8 6.76 -1.92 7.31
C GLU A 8 6.18 -3.23 6.78
N PHE A 9 5.22 -3.82 7.50
CA PHE A 9 4.44 -4.93 6.96
C PHE A 9 3.38 -4.37 6.00
N ASN A 10 3.32 -4.87 4.77
CA ASN A 10 2.31 -4.48 3.79
C ASN A 10 1.80 -5.70 3.01
N PRO A 11 0.48 -5.91 2.87
CA PRO A 11 -0.07 -6.98 2.04
C PRO A 11 0.44 -6.89 0.60
N GLN A 12 0.81 -8.01 -0.01
CA GLN A 12 1.44 -8.02 -1.35
C GLN A 12 0.60 -7.30 -2.42
N GLY A 13 -0.71 -7.51 -2.44
CA GLY A 13 -1.62 -6.84 -3.38
C GLY A 13 -1.69 -5.33 -3.16
N THR A 14 -1.66 -4.90 -1.90
CA THR A 14 -1.59 -3.48 -1.55
C THR A 14 -0.27 -2.87 -2.00
N LEU A 15 0.87 -3.53 -1.77
CA LEU A 15 2.18 -3.06 -2.20
C LEU A 15 2.24 -2.87 -3.72
N ALA A 16 1.78 -3.86 -4.49
CA ALA A 16 1.73 -3.78 -5.94
C ALA A 16 0.83 -2.61 -6.42
N GLU A 17 -0.33 -2.43 -5.79
CA GLU A 17 -1.27 -1.37 -6.16
C GLU A 17 -0.75 0.03 -5.77
N ARG A 18 -0.03 0.15 -4.65
CA ARG A 18 0.66 1.40 -4.28
C ARG A 18 1.68 1.79 -5.35
N MET A 19 2.45 0.84 -5.88
CA MET A 19 3.42 1.10 -6.96
C MET A 19 2.70 1.51 -8.25
N ARG A 20 1.62 0.80 -8.61
CA ARG A 20 0.80 1.12 -9.79
C ARG A 20 0.18 2.51 -9.70
N ALA A 21 -0.41 2.85 -8.55
CA ALA A 21 -1.02 4.15 -8.28
C ALA A 21 0.02 5.28 -8.38
N GLY A 22 1.21 5.07 -7.83
CA GLY A 22 2.33 6.02 -7.96
C GLY A 22 2.74 6.26 -9.41
N GLY A 23 2.94 5.20 -10.19
CA GLY A 23 3.24 5.31 -11.62
C GLY A 23 2.13 5.93 -12.47
N ALA A 24 0.87 5.87 -12.00
CA ALA A 24 -0.29 6.44 -12.67
C ALA A 24 -0.67 7.87 -12.22
N GLY A 25 0.08 8.46 -11.27
CA GLY A 25 -0.24 9.78 -10.71
C GLY A 25 -1.49 9.80 -9.81
N ILE A 26 -1.89 8.65 -9.26
CA ILE A 26 -3.01 8.54 -8.33
C ILE A 26 -2.46 8.64 -6.91
N PRO A 27 -2.80 9.67 -6.11
CA PRO A 27 -2.15 9.90 -4.82
C PRO A 27 -2.52 8.86 -3.74
N ALA A 28 -3.73 8.31 -3.80
CA ALA A 28 -4.24 7.32 -2.85
C ALA A 28 -5.42 6.54 -3.42
N PHE A 29 -5.70 5.37 -2.84
CA PHE A 29 -6.83 4.51 -3.19
C PHE A 29 -7.37 3.80 -1.94
N TYR A 30 -8.63 3.36 -1.98
CA TYR A 30 -9.21 2.54 -0.91
C TYR A 30 -9.15 1.06 -1.28
N THR A 31 -8.82 0.21 -0.29
CA THR A 31 -8.82 -1.25 -0.43
C THR A 31 -9.38 -1.92 0.83
N SER A 32 -10.05 -3.06 0.68
CA SER A 32 -10.54 -3.85 1.82
C SER A 32 -9.42 -4.67 2.46
N THR A 33 -8.29 -4.81 1.77
CA THR A 33 -7.14 -5.60 2.23
C THR A 33 -6.52 -4.97 3.47
N GLY A 34 -6.53 -5.71 4.59
CA GLY A 34 -5.95 -5.26 5.87
C GLY A 34 -6.97 -4.69 6.86
N VAL A 35 -8.22 -4.48 6.47
CA VAL A 35 -9.32 -4.10 7.37
C VAL A 35 -9.42 -5.12 8.51
N GLY A 36 -9.50 -4.63 9.75
CA GLY A 36 -9.59 -5.47 10.95
C GLY A 36 -8.28 -6.13 11.37
N THR A 37 -7.15 -5.71 10.78
CA THR A 37 -5.80 -6.15 11.16
C THR A 37 -4.96 -4.97 11.61
N VAL A 38 -3.80 -5.23 12.22
CA VAL A 38 -2.77 -4.22 12.57
C VAL A 38 -2.39 -3.32 11.37
N ILE A 39 -2.53 -3.80 10.13
CA ILE A 39 -2.25 -3.00 8.93
C ILE A 39 -3.17 -1.78 8.81
N ALA A 40 -4.37 -1.83 9.40
CA ALA A 40 -5.34 -0.75 9.36
C ALA A 40 -5.07 0.36 10.40
N ASP A 41 -4.16 0.13 11.35
CA ASP A 41 -3.89 1.08 12.43
C ASP A 41 -3.38 2.41 11.88
N GLY A 42 -4.03 3.51 12.28
CA GLY A 42 -3.69 4.87 11.84
C GLY A 42 -4.13 5.22 10.41
N LYS A 43 -4.79 4.32 9.68
CA LYS A 43 -5.31 4.59 8.33
C LYS A 43 -6.75 5.08 8.35
N GLU A 44 -7.07 5.94 7.39
CA GLU A 44 -8.46 6.39 7.20
C GLU A 44 -9.34 5.22 6.76
N HIS A 45 -10.49 5.06 7.41
CA HIS A 45 -11.48 4.07 7.05
C HIS A 45 -12.64 4.76 6.31
N LYS A 46 -13.16 4.10 5.28
CA LYS A 46 -14.33 4.58 4.54
C LYS A 46 -15.25 3.43 4.18
N GLU A 47 -16.55 3.65 4.33
CA GLU A 47 -17.57 2.72 3.90
C GLU A 47 -17.98 2.99 2.45
N PHE A 48 -18.02 1.92 1.65
CA PHE A 48 -18.61 1.90 0.32
C PHE A 48 -19.55 0.70 0.26
N ASP A 49 -20.82 0.93 -0.07
CA ASP A 49 -21.83 -0.13 -0.29
C ASP A 49 -21.92 -1.17 0.85
N GLY A 50 -21.90 -0.71 2.11
CA GLY A 50 -21.98 -1.57 3.29
C GLY A 50 -20.69 -2.33 3.61
N ARG A 51 -19.57 -1.99 2.97
CA ARG A 51 -18.25 -2.60 3.22
C ARG A 51 -17.22 -1.54 3.60
N THR A 52 -16.40 -1.87 4.60
CA THR A 52 -15.32 -0.99 5.07
C THR A 52 -14.05 -1.22 4.25
N PHE A 53 -13.38 -0.12 3.93
CA PHE A 53 -12.10 -0.07 3.24
C PHE A 53 -11.14 0.85 4.00
N ILE A 54 -9.84 0.67 3.80
CA ILE A 54 -8.79 1.55 4.31
C ILE A 54 -8.11 2.32 3.19
N LEU A 55 -7.73 3.57 3.46
CA LEU A 55 -6.99 4.42 2.54
C LEU A 55 -5.51 4.03 2.53
N GLU A 56 -4.99 3.74 1.35
CA GLU A 56 -3.58 3.48 1.09
C GLU A 56 -2.99 4.57 0.20
N ARG A 57 -1.75 4.97 0.48
CA ARG A 57 -1.04 6.00 -0.30
C ARG A 57 -0.14 5.36 -1.34
N ALA A 58 -0.12 5.95 -2.52
CA ALA A 58 0.82 5.55 -3.56
C ALA A 58 2.27 5.59 -3.06
N ILE A 59 3.11 4.71 -3.62
CA ILE A 59 4.56 4.71 -3.41
C ILE A 59 5.25 5.04 -4.72
N VAL A 60 6.26 5.89 -4.62
CA VAL A 60 7.18 6.23 -5.72
C VAL A 60 8.60 6.02 -5.22
N ALA A 61 9.49 5.71 -6.15
CA ALA A 61 10.91 5.55 -5.87
C ALA A 61 11.72 6.29 -6.94
N ASP A 62 12.89 6.78 -6.56
CA ASP A 62 13.79 7.49 -7.49
C ASP A 62 14.39 6.56 -8.55
N VAL A 63 14.57 5.28 -8.19
CA VAL A 63 15.19 4.25 -9.02
C VAL A 63 14.41 2.94 -8.93
N SER A 64 14.26 2.24 -10.06
CA SER A 64 13.71 0.89 -10.13
C SER A 64 14.71 -0.08 -10.76
N ILE A 65 14.92 -1.23 -10.13
CA ILE A 65 15.72 -2.33 -10.69
C ILE A 65 14.76 -3.39 -11.19
N VAL A 66 14.67 -3.58 -12.50
CA VAL A 66 13.75 -4.52 -13.15
C VAL A 66 14.53 -5.53 -13.97
N LYS A 67 14.14 -6.81 -13.89
CA LYS A 67 14.64 -7.88 -14.76
C LYS A 67 13.58 -8.22 -15.80
N ALA A 68 13.97 -8.22 -17.07
CA ALA A 68 13.15 -8.68 -18.18
C ALA A 68 13.74 -9.96 -18.79
N VAL A 69 12.86 -10.83 -19.31
CA VAL A 69 13.23 -11.92 -20.22
C VAL A 69 12.69 -11.57 -21.61
N PRO A 70 13.33 -12.02 -22.71
CA PRO A 70 12.84 -11.80 -24.06
C PRO A 70 11.42 -12.31 -24.29
#